data_AF-A0A8G0KSW9-F1
#
_entry.id   AF-A0A8G0KSW9-F1
#
_cell.length_a   1.000
_cell.length_b   1.000
_cell.length_c   1.000
_cell.angle_alpha   90.00
_cell.angle_beta   90.00
_cell.angle_gamma   90.00
#
_symmetry.space_group_name_H-M   'P 1'
#
loop_
_entity.id
_entity.type
_entity.pdbx_description
1 polymer ?
#
loop_
_entity_poly.entity_id
_entity_poly.type
_entity_poly.pdbx_seq_one_letter_code
_entity_poly.pdbx_strand_id
1 'polypeptide(L)'
;MSLALDKSHIFQSNYHEIKLIATEFDEPFNGLTLWRFRLYCNNEIYNHVFLDYENKFCGLPSNLENFIFESLKGDYLFIPYGLLVINTKNLFFDKYEAEVGTNNDFIANIFIEKHPVVLRERGIYIVDLINKTMIQKIYLFEELKFEKIWSVKNFANFLYKEKISGETKIMMYNLEKKEFVND
;
A
#
# COMPACT_ATOMS: atom_id res chain seq x y z
N MET A 1 5.40 -32.63 2.63
CA MET A 1 6.53 -32.01 1.89
C MET A 1 6.59 -30.57 2.36
N SER A 2 7.77 -30.06 2.76
CA SER A 2 7.92 -28.62 2.98
C SER A 2 7.68 -27.96 1.63
N LEU A 3 6.59 -27.19 1.51
CA LEU A 3 6.49 -26.22 0.42
C LEU A 3 7.72 -25.33 0.55
N ALA A 4 8.53 -25.27 -0.50
CA ALA A 4 9.66 -24.36 -0.52
C ALA A 4 9.06 -22.96 -0.56
N LEU A 5 9.11 -22.23 0.56
CA LEU A 5 8.72 -20.83 0.62
C LEU A 5 9.48 -20.07 -0.47
N ASP A 6 8.80 -19.20 -1.22
CA ASP A 6 9.45 -18.41 -2.26
C ASP A 6 10.59 -17.57 -1.66
N LYS A 7 11.57 -17.25 -2.51
CA LYS A 7 12.73 -16.44 -2.12
C LYS A 7 12.25 -15.10 -1.56
N SER A 8 12.79 -14.68 -0.42
CA SER A 8 12.42 -13.41 0.21
C SER A 8 12.59 -12.22 -0.73
N HIS A 9 11.64 -11.28 -0.66
CA HIS A 9 11.73 -10.00 -1.36
C HIS A 9 12.41 -8.97 -0.44
N ILE A 10 13.37 -8.22 -0.99
CA ILE A 10 14.10 -7.19 -0.25
C ILE A 10 13.83 -5.85 -0.91
N PHE A 11 13.22 -4.94 -0.15
CA PHE A 11 13.07 -3.54 -0.52
C PHE A 11 14.12 -2.72 0.23
N GLN A 12 15.11 -2.23 -0.51
CA GLN A 12 16.20 -1.42 0.04
C GLN A 12 15.89 0.06 -0.20
N SER A 13 16.00 0.89 0.85
CA SER A 13 15.96 2.35 0.70
C SER A 13 17.17 2.81 -0.10
N ASN A 14 16.97 3.76 -1.02
CA ASN A 14 18.05 4.37 -1.80
C ASN A 14 18.77 5.49 -1.05
N TYR A 15 18.16 6.02 0.02
CA TYR A 15 18.62 7.22 0.72
C TYR A 15 19.10 6.94 2.14
N HIS A 16 18.67 5.83 2.73
CA HIS A 16 18.91 5.48 4.11
C HIS A 16 19.37 4.02 4.25
N GLU A 17 20.07 3.70 5.34
CA GLU A 17 20.41 2.32 5.69
C GLU A 17 19.19 1.60 6.29
N ILE A 18 18.11 1.59 5.53
CA ILE A 18 16.83 0.98 5.91
C ILE A 18 16.42 -0.03 4.84
N LYS A 19 15.99 -1.21 5.26
CA LYS A 19 15.46 -2.23 4.36
C LYS A 19 14.26 -2.94 4.95
N LEU A 20 13.34 -3.32 4.09
CA LEU A 20 12.17 -4.11 4.42
C LEU A 20 12.29 -5.47 3.74
N ILE A 21 12.26 -6.54 4.52
CA ILE A 21 12.34 -7.91 4.01
C ILE A 21 10.95 -8.54 4.11
N ALA A 22 10.38 -8.94 2.97
CA ALA A 22 9.15 -9.70 2.90
C ALA A 22 9.47 -11.19 2.76
N THR A 23 8.93 -11.99 3.66
CA THR A 23 8.98 -13.46 3.61
C THR A 23 7.57 -13.98 3.50
N GLU A 24 7.34 -14.89 2.56
CA GLU A 24 6.08 -15.63 2.48
C GLU A 24 5.82 -16.38 3.79
N PHE A 25 4.55 -16.43 4.19
CA PHE A 25 4.05 -17.17 5.34
C PHE A 25 2.95 -18.12 4.87
N ASP A 26 3.06 -19.39 5.29
CA ASP A 26 2.29 -20.59 4.92
C ASP A 26 0.90 -20.40 4.26
N GLU A 27 0.72 -21.19 3.19
CA GLU A 27 -0.44 -21.47 2.31
C GLU A 27 -1.31 -20.30 1.79
N PRO A 28 -1.64 -20.28 0.48
CA PRO A 28 -2.47 -19.24 -0.11
C PRO A 28 -3.88 -19.25 0.48
N PHE A 29 -4.24 -18.20 1.20
CA PHE A 29 -5.61 -18.01 1.68
C PHE A 29 -6.42 -17.36 0.55
N ASN A 30 -7.27 -18.15 -0.13
CA ASN A 30 -8.13 -17.68 -1.23
C ASN A 30 -7.38 -16.99 -2.39
N GLY A 31 -6.16 -17.44 -2.71
CA GLY A 31 -5.35 -16.89 -3.81
C GLY A 31 -4.48 -15.69 -3.44
N LEU A 32 -4.44 -15.29 -2.15
CA LEU A 32 -3.52 -14.29 -1.63
C LEU A 32 -2.31 -14.97 -0.97
N THR A 33 -1.12 -14.42 -1.20
CA THR A 33 0.09 -14.78 -0.45
C THR A 33 0.11 -13.97 0.84
N LEU A 34 0.25 -14.64 1.97
CA LEU A 34 0.46 -13.97 3.24
C LEU A 34 1.93 -13.59 3.36
N TRP A 35 2.19 -12.31 3.60
CA TRP A 35 3.53 -11.78 3.72
C TRP A 35 3.81 -11.33 5.15
N ARG A 36 4.98 -11.72 5.64
CA ARG A 36 5.58 -11.18 6.85
C ARG A 36 6.70 -10.21 6.48
N PHE A 37 6.58 -8.97 6.92
CA PHE A 37 7.50 -7.89 6.66
C PHE A 37 8.35 -7.59 7.90
N ARG A 38 9.67 -7.65 7.76
CA ARG A 38 10.64 -7.28 8.81
C ARG A 38 11.38 -6.01 8.40
N LEU A 39 11.28 -4.96 9.21
CA LEU A 39 12.00 -3.72 8.99
C LEU A 39 13.36 -3.76 9.68
N TYR A 40 14.39 -3.37 8.96
CA TYR A 40 15.74 -3.22 9.48
C TYR A 40 16.20 -1.77 9.29
N CYS A 41 16.81 -1.21 10.33
CA CYS A 41 17.47 0.09 10.30
C CYS A 41 18.92 -0.12 10.78
N ASN A 42 19.90 0.37 10.01
CA ASN A 42 21.33 0.16 10.27
C ASN A 42 21.70 -1.33 10.46
N ASN A 43 21.11 -2.19 9.62
CA ASN A 43 21.23 -3.64 9.67
C ASN A 43 20.72 -4.35 10.94
N GLU A 44 20.06 -3.63 11.85
CA GLU A 44 19.40 -4.20 13.03
C GLU A 44 17.88 -4.24 12.84
N ILE A 45 17.21 -5.24 13.42
CA ILE A 45 15.75 -5.32 13.39
C ILE A 45 15.19 -4.14 14.16
N TYR A 46 14.36 -3.34 13.49
CA TYR A 46 13.70 -2.21 14.12
C TYR A 46 12.49 -2.69 14.92
N ASN A 47 12.51 -2.52 16.24
CA ASN A 47 11.43 -2.97 17.11
C ASN A 47 10.44 -1.84 17.38
N HIS A 48 9.17 -2.06 17.05
CA HIS A 48 8.10 -1.11 17.34
C HIS A 48 6.78 -1.84 17.57
N VAL A 49 5.92 -1.28 18.45
CA VAL A 49 4.62 -1.88 18.80
C VAL A 49 3.70 -2.11 17.59
N PHE A 50 3.86 -1.31 16.53
CA PHE A 50 3.07 -1.48 15.31
C PHE A 50 3.59 -2.57 14.37
N LEU A 51 4.79 -3.09 14.58
CA LEU A 51 5.46 -4.00 13.65
C LEU A 51 5.43 -5.47 14.04
N ASP A 52 4.81 -5.84 15.18
CA ASP A 52 4.72 -7.21 15.73
C ASP A 52 4.96 -8.33 14.68
N TYR A 53 6.23 -8.71 14.52
CA TYR A 53 6.70 -9.55 13.42
C TYR A 53 6.30 -11.01 13.57
N GLU A 54 5.83 -11.41 14.75
CA GLU A 54 5.45 -12.79 15.01
C GLU A 54 3.97 -13.03 14.74
N ASN A 55 3.12 -12.04 15.04
CA ASN A 55 1.67 -12.18 14.91
C ASN A 55 1.07 -11.42 13.72
N LYS A 56 1.80 -10.48 13.11
CA LYS A 56 1.32 -9.73 11.94
C LYS A 56 1.80 -10.33 10.64
N PHE A 57 0.84 -10.43 9.74
CA PHE A 57 1.01 -10.72 8.34
C PHE A 57 0.01 -9.84 7.57
N CYS A 58 0.25 -9.63 6.28
CA CYS A 58 -0.73 -8.99 5.42
C CYS A 58 -0.86 -9.74 4.09
N GLY A 59 -2.09 -9.76 3.57
CA GLY A 59 -2.35 -10.28 2.23
C GLY A 59 -1.96 -9.24 1.19
N LEU A 60 -1.01 -9.60 0.34
CA LEU A 60 -0.65 -8.87 -0.88
C LEU A 60 -0.55 -9.89 -2.03
N PRO A 61 -0.54 -9.43 -3.29
CA PRO A 61 -0.25 -10.30 -4.42
C PRO A 61 1.10 -11.02 -4.24
N SER A 62 1.24 -12.22 -4.82
CA SER A 62 2.50 -12.96 -4.81
C SER A 62 3.61 -12.21 -5.54
N ASN A 63 3.27 -11.44 -6.59
CA ASN A 63 4.18 -10.52 -7.23
C ASN A 63 4.05 -9.12 -6.61
N LEU A 64 5.12 -8.66 -5.96
CA LEU A 64 5.19 -7.36 -5.29
C LEU A 64 5.69 -6.21 -6.20
N GLU A 65 5.71 -6.37 -7.53
CA GLU A 65 6.14 -5.34 -8.49
C GLU A 65 5.42 -3.99 -8.33
N ASN A 66 4.14 -4.01 -7.95
CA ASN A 66 3.32 -2.80 -7.78
C ASN A 66 3.36 -2.23 -6.35
N PHE A 67 4.18 -2.80 -5.48
CA PHE A 67 4.40 -2.29 -4.13
C PHE A 67 5.59 -1.32 -4.13
N ILE A 68 5.33 -0.07 -3.73
CA ILE A 68 6.35 0.96 -3.60
C ILE A 68 6.67 1.18 -2.13
N PHE A 69 7.87 0.77 -1.74
CA PHE A 69 8.35 0.88 -0.37
C PHE A 69 8.66 2.32 0.05
N GLU A 70 9.29 3.11 -0.83
CA GLU A 70 9.91 4.39 -0.48
C GLU A 70 9.35 5.54 -1.33
N SER A 71 9.13 6.68 -0.68
CA SER A 71 8.75 7.92 -1.37
C SER A 71 9.86 8.41 -2.31
N LEU A 72 9.51 9.20 -3.32
CA LEU A 72 10.48 9.63 -4.35
C LEU A 72 11.75 10.32 -3.82
N LYS A 73 11.66 10.97 -2.65
CA LYS A 73 12.79 11.68 -2.02
C LYS A 73 13.40 10.94 -0.82
N GLY A 74 12.92 9.74 -0.51
CA GLY A 74 13.36 8.97 0.66
C GLY A 74 12.84 9.47 2.01
N ASP A 75 12.03 10.54 2.04
CA ASP A 75 11.55 11.13 3.31
C ASP A 75 10.60 10.20 4.09
N TYR A 76 9.92 9.30 3.38
CA TYR A 76 8.93 8.38 3.94
C TYR A 76 9.03 6.97 3.37
N LEU A 77 8.68 6.00 4.22
CA LEU A 77 8.56 4.57 3.87
C LEU A 77 7.15 4.07 4.17
N PHE A 78 6.61 3.23 3.30
CA PHE A 78 5.31 2.58 3.47
C PHE A 78 5.49 1.14 3.97
N ILE A 79 4.77 0.77 5.03
CA ILE A 79 4.74 -0.60 5.56
C ILE A 79 3.32 -1.16 5.46
N PRO A 80 3.11 -2.31 4.78
CA PRO A 80 1.76 -2.81 4.45
C PRO A 80 1.06 -3.55 5.60
N TYR A 81 1.48 -3.37 6.86
CA TYR A 81 0.74 -3.84 8.04
C TYR A 81 -0.41 -2.89 8.37
N GLY A 82 -1.36 -2.79 7.43
CA GLY A 82 -2.36 -1.73 7.38
C GLY A 82 -1.87 -0.57 6.53
N LEU A 83 -2.13 0.66 6.99
CA LEU A 83 -1.63 1.88 6.36
C LEU A 83 -0.67 2.58 7.31
N LEU A 84 0.55 2.05 7.39
CA LEU A 84 1.64 2.56 8.22
C LEU A 84 2.66 3.31 7.36
N VAL A 85 3.05 4.49 7.83
CA VAL A 85 4.10 5.29 7.19
C VAL A 85 5.14 5.66 8.22
N ILE A 86 6.41 5.56 7.83
CA ILE A 86 7.57 5.92 8.66
C ILE A 86 8.19 7.17 8.08
N ASN A 87 8.47 8.16 8.92
CA ASN A 87 9.34 9.27 8.55
C ASN A 87 10.81 8.85 8.76
N THR A 88 11.62 8.87 7.70
CA THR A 88 13.00 8.33 7.74
C THR A 88 13.97 9.17 8.56
N LYS A 89 13.67 10.46 8.78
CA LYS A 89 14.53 11.37 9.54
C LYS A 89 14.47 11.10 11.04
N ASN A 90 13.30 10.74 11.56
CA ASN A 90 13.09 10.57 13.01
C ASN A 90 12.55 9.17 13.40
N LEU A 91 12.31 8.30 12.41
CA LEU A 91 11.78 6.94 12.57
C LEU A 91 10.41 6.89 13.28
N PHE A 92 9.65 7.99 13.24
CA PHE A 92 8.30 8.05 13.79
C PHE A 92 7.30 7.36 12.85
N PHE A 93 6.35 6.63 13.45
CA PHE A 93 5.28 5.94 12.74
C PHE A 93 3.98 6.73 12.81
N ASP A 94 3.41 7.02 11.65
CA ASP A 94 2.02 7.42 11.52
C ASP A 94 1.21 6.20 11.06
N LYS A 95 0.22 5.80 11.88
CA LYS A 95 -0.72 4.72 11.58
C LYS A 95 -2.07 5.32 11.21
N TYR A 96 -2.63 4.86 10.10
CA TYR A 96 -3.96 5.22 9.67
C TYR A 96 -4.85 3.97 9.69
N GLU A 97 -6.00 4.10 10.33
CA GLU A 97 -7.01 3.03 10.36
C GLU A 97 -7.77 3.05 9.04
N ALA A 98 -7.43 2.11 8.15
CA ALA A 98 -8.11 1.92 6.87
C ALA A 98 -8.99 0.67 6.93
N GLU A 99 -10.22 0.79 6.44
CA GLU A 99 -11.15 -0.34 6.39
C GLU A 99 -10.75 -1.34 5.30
N VAL A 100 -10.22 -2.50 5.71
CA VAL A 100 -9.93 -3.61 4.79
C VAL A 100 -11.11 -4.58 4.78
N GLY A 101 -12.05 -4.35 3.86
CA GLY A 101 -13.20 -5.22 3.65
C GLY A 101 -12.89 -6.47 2.82
N THR A 102 -13.80 -7.44 2.84
CA THR A 102 -13.74 -8.65 1.99
C THR A 102 -13.82 -8.29 0.49
N ASN A 103 -13.10 -9.05 -0.35
CA ASN A 103 -13.04 -8.84 -1.81
C ASN A 103 -12.53 -7.44 -2.20
N ASN A 104 -11.55 -6.90 -1.46
CA ASN A 104 -10.96 -5.58 -1.68
C ASN A 104 -9.42 -5.68 -1.66
N ASP A 105 -8.91 -6.53 -2.54
CA ASP A 105 -7.51 -6.91 -2.54
C ASP A 105 -6.61 -5.75 -2.95
N PHE A 106 -5.36 -5.77 -2.49
CA PHE A 106 -4.36 -4.77 -2.86
C PHE A 106 -4.00 -4.89 -4.35
N ILE A 107 -3.96 -3.74 -5.03
CA ILE A 107 -3.52 -3.65 -6.43
C ILE A 107 -2.13 -3.03 -6.50
N ALA A 108 -1.99 -1.83 -5.93
CA ALA A 108 -0.77 -1.04 -6.03
C ALA A 108 -0.73 0.07 -4.99
N ASN A 109 0.45 0.63 -4.74
CA ASN A 109 0.57 1.93 -4.09
C ASN A 109 1.56 2.83 -4.82
N ILE A 110 1.38 4.13 -4.66
CA ILE A 110 2.30 5.16 -5.15
C ILE A 110 2.52 6.22 -4.08
N PHE A 111 3.61 6.97 -4.24
CA PHE A 111 3.83 8.20 -3.50
C PHE A 111 3.72 9.39 -4.45
N ILE A 112 2.79 10.30 -4.16
CA ILE A 112 2.71 11.59 -4.83
C ILE A 112 3.13 12.66 -3.82
N GLU A 113 4.40 13.06 -3.89
CA GLU A 113 5.04 13.91 -2.88
C GLU A 113 4.89 13.32 -1.46
N LYS A 114 4.13 14.00 -0.59
CA LYS A 114 3.86 13.60 0.80
C LYS A 114 2.53 12.88 0.95
N HIS A 115 2.03 12.28 -0.13
CA HIS A 115 0.78 11.55 -0.16
C HIS A 115 1.00 10.10 -0.60
N PRO A 116 1.08 9.15 0.34
CA PRO A 116 0.91 7.75 0.01
C PRO A 116 -0.52 7.53 -0.48
N VAL A 117 -0.64 6.92 -1.65
CA VAL A 117 -1.92 6.51 -2.23
C VAL A 117 -1.90 5.00 -2.41
N VAL A 118 -2.88 4.32 -1.82
CA VAL A 118 -3.06 2.88 -1.91
C VAL A 118 -4.32 2.60 -2.72
N LEU A 119 -4.18 1.80 -3.77
CA LEU A 119 -5.27 1.30 -4.58
C LEU A 119 -5.55 -0.16 -4.24
N ARG A 120 -6.83 -0.43 -4.03
CA ARG A 120 -7.41 -1.76 -3.86
C ARG A 120 -8.51 -1.98 -4.88
N GLU A 121 -8.95 -3.23 -5.07
CA GLU A 121 -9.96 -3.58 -6.08
C GLU A 121 -11.25 -2.75 -6.00
N ARG A 122 -11.61 -2.26 -4.81
CA ARG A 122 -12.81 -1.46 -4.57
C ARG A 122 -12.53 -0.26 -3.68
N GLY A 123 -11.27 0.06 -3.42
CA GLY A 123 -10.90 1.02 -2.39
C GLY A 123 -9.78 1.93 -2.84
N ILE A 124 -9.92 3.22 -2.55
CA ILE A 124 -8.86 4.22 -2.70
C ILE A 124 -8.57 4.79 -1.32
N TYR A 125 -7.33 4.70 -0.87
CA TYR A 125 -6.86 5.32 0.37
C TYR A 125 -5.79 6.34 0.04
N ILE A 126 -5.98 7.57 0.50
CA ILE A 126 -5.09 8.70 0.25
C ILE A 126 -4.76 9.32 1.60
N VAL A 127 -3.49 9.34 1.94
CA VAL A 127 -3.00 9.98 3.16
C VAL A 127 -2.36 11.31 2.85
N ASP A 128 -2.62 12.31 3.68
CA ASP A 128 -1.89 13.57 3.73
C ASP A 128 -0.99 13.54 4.97
N LEU A 129 0.31 13.35 4.74
CA LEU A 129 1.30 13.23 5.82
C LEU A 129 1.58 14.56 6.51
N ILE A 130 1.28 15.70 5.88
CA ILE A 130 1.46 17.02 6.51
C ILE A 130 0.35 17.23 7.53
N ASN A 131 -0.90 17.06 7.08
CA ASN A 131 -2.08 17.34 7.91
C ASN A 131 -2.50 16.16 8.78
N LYS A 132 -1.83 15.00 8.62
CA LYS A 132 -2.14 13.74 9.31
C LYS A 132 -3.58 13.29 9.11
N THR A 133 -4.14 13.55 7.93
CA THR A 133 -5.50 13.15 7.57
C THR A 133 -5.47 12.03 6.55
N MET A 134 -6.51 11.21 6.53
CA MET A 134 -6.73 10.20 5.50
C MET A 134 -8.10 10.40 4.88
N ILE A 135 -8.15 10.24 3.56
CA ILE A 135 -9.39 10.06 2.81
C ILE A 135 -9.43 8.60 2.38
N GLN A 136 -10.52 7.93 2.71
CA GLN A 136 -10.82 6.61 2.17
C GLN A 136 -12.12 6.69 1.38
N LYS A 137 -12.14 6.01 0.24
CA LYS A 137 -13.36 5.76 -0.51
C LYS A 137 -13.43 4.28 -0.87
N ILE A 138 -14.56 3.65 -0.53
CA ILE A 138 -14.80 2.22 -0.74
C ILE A 138 -16.12 2.07 -1.48
N TYR A 139 -16.09 1.28 -2.55
CA TYR A 139 -17.23 1.02 -3.42
C TYR A 139 -17.82 -0.36 -3.14
N LEU A 140 -19.10 -0.54 -3.46
CA LEU A 140 -19.75 -1.83 -3.35
C LEU A 140 -19.16 -2.82 -4.37
N PHE A 141 -19.25 -4.12 -4.06
CA PHE A 141 -18.68 -5.16 -4.91
C PHE A 141 -19.28 -5.17 -6.31
N GLU A 142 -20.52 -4.72 -6.46
CA GLU A 142 -21.27 -4.73 -7.71
C GLU A 142 -21.15 -3.42 -8.52
N GLU A 143 -20.47 -2.40 -7.99
CA GLU A 143 -20.34 -1.10 -8.66
C GLU A 143 -19.19 -1.10 -9.65
N LEU A 144 -17.98 -1.33 -9.16
CA LEU A 144 -16.77 -1.24 -9.96
C LEU A 144 -15.67 -2.18 -9.47
N LYS A 145 -14.66 -2.35 -10.31
CA LYS A 145 -13.37 -2.95 -9.95
C LYS A 145 -12.24 -2.06 -10.48
N PHE A 146 -11.40 -1.57 -9.59
CA PHE A 146 -10.17 -0.87 -9.95
C PHE A 146 -9.17 -1.83 -10.57
N GLU A 147 -8.33 -1.31 -11.46
CA GLU A 147 -7.33 -2.10 -12.19
C GLU A 147 -5.92 -1.49 -12.09
N LYS A 148 -5.82 -0.16 -12.05
CA LYS A 148 -4.52 0.52 -12.12
C LYS A 148 -4.56 1.92 -11.52
N ILE A 149 -3.42 2.35 -10.98
CA ILE A 149 -3.16 3.72 -10.53
C ILE A 149 -1.94 4.31 -11.23
N TRP A 150 -1.96 5.61 -11.49
CA TRP A 150 -0.78 6.40 -11.88
C TRP A 150 -0.94 7.88 -11.51
N SER A 151 0.16 8.61 -11.44
CA SER A 151 0.16 10.05 -11.15
C SER A 151 0.45 10.89 -12.39
N VAL A 152 -0.27 12.00 -12.55
CA VAL A 152 0.05 13.04 -13.53
C VAL A 152 0.01 14.38 -12.82
N LYS A 153 1.17 15.05 -12.67
CA LYS A 153 1.30 16.25 -11.85
C LYS A 153 0.73 16.00 -10.44
N ASN A 154 -0.25 16.79 -10.02
CA ASN A 154 -0.87 16.73 -8.70
C ASN A 154 -2.17 15.91 -8.68
N PHE A 155 -2.35 15.02 -9.67
CA PHE A 155 -3.49 14.12 -9.75
C PHE A 155 -3.06 12.67 -9.58
N ALA A 156 -3.78 11.94 -8.73
CA ALA A 156 -3.83 10.49 -8.76
C ALA A 156 -4.96 10.09 -9.73
N ASN A 157 -4.67 9.17 -10.65
CA ASN A 157 -5.62 8.66 -11.63
C ASN A 157 -5.84 7.18 -11.37
N PHE A 158 -7.09 6.75 -11.43
CA PHE A 158 -7.51 5.39 -11.13
C PHE A 158 -8.31 4.84 -12.30
N LEU A 159 -7.78 3.82 -12.96
CA LEU A 159 -8.52 3.07 -13.98
C LEU A 159 -9.43 2.08 -13.26
N TYR A 160 -10.71 2.08 -13.63
CA TYR A 160 -11.67 1.11 -13.12
C TYR A 160 -12.58 0.62 -14.24
N LYS A 161 -13.13 -0.57 -14.02
CA LYS A 161 -14.18 -1.16 -14.84
C LYS A 161 -15.47 -1.17 -14.05
N GLU A 162 -16.52 -0.56 -14.60
CA GLU A 162 -17.87 -0.67 -14.07
C GLU A 162 -18.39 -2.09 -14.25
N LYS A 163 -19.01 -2.68 -13.22
CA LYS A 163 -19.46 -4.07 -13.32
C LYS A 163 -20.76 -4.25 -14.09
N ILE A 164 -21.64 -3.25 -14.07
CA ILE A 164 -22.94 -3.30 -14.77
C ILE A 164 -22.75 -3.09 -16.27
N SER A 165 -22.09 -2.01 -16.66
CA SER A 165 -21.90 -1.63 -18.08
C SER A 165 -20.72 -2.38 -18.72
N GLY A 166 -19.73 -2.79 -17.92
CA GLY A 166 -18.46 -3.32 -18.42
C GLY A 166 -17.52 -2.25 -18.98
N GLU A 167 -17.90 -0.97 -18.93
CA GLU A 167 -17.09 0.14 -19.43
C GLU A 167 -15.87 0.39 -18.54
N THR A 168 -14.75 0.73 -19.18
CA THR A 168 -13.54 1.17 -18.50
C THR A 168 -13.51 2.70 -18.44
N LYS A 169 -13.35 3.25 -17.24
CA LYS A 169 -13.35 4.68 -16.96
C LYS A 169 -12.16 5.08 -16.10
N ILE A 170 -11.90 6.38 -16.03
CA ILE A 170 -10.82 6.96 -15.24
C ILE A 170 -11.42 7.93 -14.24
N MET A 171 -11.17 7.65 -12.96
CA MET A 171 -11.43 8.56 -11.86
C MET A 171 -10.15 9.32 -11.55
N MET A 172 -10.28 10.59 -11.17
CA MET A 172 -9.14 11.41 -10.80
C MET A 172 -9.33 11.94 -9.40
N TYR A 173 -8.25 12.06 -8.63
CA TYR A 173 -8.24 12.76 -7.37
C TYR A 173 -7.23 13.91 -7.42
N ASN A 174 -7.71 15.12 -7.15
CA ASN A 174 -6.88 16.31 -7.06
C ASN A 174 -6.30 16.44 -5.65
N LEU A 175 -4.98 16.30 -5.51
CA LEU A 175 -4.31 16.35 -4.21
C LEU A 175 -4.35 17.73 -3.55
N GLU A 176 -4.36 18.80 -4.34
CA GLU A 176 -4.39 20.18 -3.82
C GLU A 176 -5.78 20.54 -3.30
N LYS A 177 -6.81 20.25 -4.11
CA LYS A 177 -8.21 20.57 -3.79
C LYS A 177 -8.87 19.54 -2.87
N LYS A 178 -8.25 18.37 -2.73
CA LYS A 178 -8.74 17.23 -1.93
C LYS A 178 -10.12 16.75 -2.38
N GLU A 179 -10.33 16.66 -3.68
CA GLU A 179 -11.61 16.27 -4.29
C GLU A 179 -11.41 15.21 -5.38
N PHE A 180 -12.40 14.33 -5.49
CA PHE A 180 -12.53 13.43 -6.63
C PHE A 180 -13.21 14.14 -7.80
N VAL A 181 -12.78 13.79 -9.01
CA VAL A 181 -13.30 14.28 -10.29
C VAL A 181 -13.67 13.07 -11.13
N ASN A 182 -14.85 13.13 -11.77
CA ASN A 182 -15.44 12.03 -12.56
C ASN A 182 -15.66 10.75 -11.74
N ASP A 183 -16.18 10.95 -10.54
CA ASP A 183 -16.51 9.93 -9.55
C ASP A 183 -18.02 9.72 -9.46
#